data_AF-A0A2I0TCN4-F1
#
_entry.id   AF-A0A2I0TCN4-F1
#
_cell.length_a   1.000
_cell.length_b   1.000
_cell.length_c   1.000
_cell.angle_alpha   90.00
_cell.angle_beta   90.00
_cell.angle_gamma   90.00
#
_symmetry.space_group_name_H-M   'P 1'
#
loop_
_entity.id
_entity.type
_entity.pdbx_description
1 polymer ?
#
loop_
_entity_poly.entity_id
_entity_poly.type
_entity_poly.pdbx_seq_one_letter_code
_entity_poly.pdbx_strand_id
1 'polypeptide(L)'
;MIFLTSSSRRVATGRYKDDVDSPTEENGKQKVLYSLEFTFDADARVAITIYCQATEEFVGGMAVYSTKNPSLQSETVHYKRGVSQQFSLPSFKIDFSDWKDDELNFDLDRGVFPVVIRAVVDEGDGKPGVVHSLGLLLALFEVR
;
A
#
# COMPACT_ATOMS: atom_id res chain seq x y z
N MET A 1 4.61 -11.87 14.07
CA MET A 1 3.89 -12.40 12.89
C MET A 1 2.60 -11.61 12.64
N ILE A 2 2.36 -11.22 11.40
CA ILE A 2 1.15 -10.48 10.97
C ILE A 2 0.32 -11.38 10.08
N PHE A 3 -0.97 -11.53 10.40
CA PHE A 3 -1.91 -12.30 9.60
C PHE A 3 -2.94 -11.37 8.98
N LEU A 4 -3.14 -11.46 7.67
CA LEU A 4 -4.23 -10.77 7.00
C LEU A 4 -5.46 -11.67 7.01
N THR A 5 -6.57 -11.17 7.53
CA THR A 5 -7.82 -11.92 7.54
C THR A 5 -8.36 -12.05 6.11
N SER A 6 -8.75 -13.25 5.70
CA SER A 6 -9.17 -13.56 4.32
C SER A 6 -10.39 -12.76 3.85
N SER A 7 -11.18 -12.23 4.78
CA SER A 7 -12.45 -11.55 4.51
C SER A 7 -12.33 -10.04 4.26
N SER A 8 -11.14 -9.45 4.44
CA SER A 8 -11.01 -7.99 4.58
C SER A 8 -10.07 -7.30 3.60
N ARG A 9 -9.64 -7.92 2.50
CA ARG A 9 -8.88 -7.19 1.47
C ARG A 9 -9.85 -6.36 0.63
N ARG A 10 -9.97 -5.05 0.90
CA ARG A 10 -10.84 -4.16 0.13
C ARG A 10 -10.04 -3.01 -0.45
N VAL A 11 -10.19 -2.81 -1.76
CA VAL A 11 -9.84 -1.54 -2.39
C VAL A 11 -11.14 -0.74 -2.44
N ALA A 12 -11.20 0.36 -1.71
CA ALA A 12 -12.34 1.26 -1.77
C ALA A 12 -12.12 2.25 -2.93
N THR A 13 -13.07 2.30 -3.86
CA THR A 13 -13.14 3.31 -4.90
C THR A 13 -13.93 4.51 -4.40
N GLY A 14 -13.34 5.70 -4.51
CA GLY A 14 -14.02 6.96 -4.27
C GLY A 14 -14.01 7.79 -5.55
N ARG A 15 -15.17 8.31 -5.96
CA ARG A 15 -15.18 9.46 -6.87
C ARG A 15 -14.99 10.70 -6.02
N TYR A 16 -13.87 11.39 -6.19
CA TYR A 16 -13.66 12.68 -5.58
C TYR A 16 -13.91 13.75 -6.64
N LYS A 17 -14.82 14.68 -6.35
CA LYS A 17 -14.96 15.91 -7.11
C LYS A 17 -13.99 16.88 -6.47
N ASP A 18 -13.05 17.39 -7.25
CA ASP A 18 -12.17 18.48 -6.81
C ASP A 18 -13.06 19.72 -6.59
N ASP A 19 -13.59 19.90 -5.38
CA ASP A 19 -14.25 21.14 -4.96
C ASP A 19 -13.16 22.15 -4.56
N VAL A 20 -12.33 22.53 -5.54
CA VAL A 20 -11.46 23.70 -5.48
C VAL A 20 -11.80 24.58 -6.69
N ASP A 21 -12.33 25.76 -6.37
CA ASP A 21 -12.65 26.84 -7.29
C ASP A 21 -11.43 27.16 -8.17
N SER A 22 -11.50 26.81 -9.46
CA SER A 22 -10.52 27.18 -10.48
C SER A 22 -11.20 27.14 -11.86
N PRO A 23 -11.39 28.29 -12.54
CA PRO A 23 -12.05 28.31 -13.83
C PRO A 23 -11.02 28.05 -14.94
N THR A 24 -10.74 26.79 -15.23
CA THR A 24 -10.13 26.42 -16.51
C THR A 24 -10.73 25.12 -17.00
N GLU A 25 -11.40 25.20 -18.14
CA GLU A 25 -11.96 24.06 -18.87
C GLU A 25 -10.87 23.04 -19.22
N GLU A 26 -10.96 21.83 -18.67
CA GLU A 26 -10.32 20.65 -19.27
C GLU A 26 -11.30 19.47 -19.20
N ASN A 27 -11.82 19.12 -20.38
CA ASN A 27 -12.49 17.88 -20.76
C ASN A 27 -12.58 16.79 -19.67
N GLY A 28 -13.66 16.86 -18.87
CA GLY A 28 -13.83 16.15 -17.60
C GLY A 28 -13.87 14.62 -17.68
N LYS A 29 -12.69 13.98 -17.66
CA LYS A 29 -12.58 12.59 -17.20
C LYS A 29 -12.55 12.62 -15.67
N GLN A 30 -13.64 12.17 -15.05
CA GLN A 30 -13.70 12.03 -13.60
C GLN A 30 -12.58 11.10 -13.14
N LYS A 31 -11.62 11.66 -12.40
CA LYS A 31 -10.47 10.94 -11.86
C LYS A 31 -10.96 9.97 -10.77
N VAL A 32 -10.69 8.67 -10.96
CA VAL A 32 -11.06 7.64 -9.97
C VAL A 32 -9.88 7.42 -9.05
N LEU A 33 -10.08 7.67 -7.76
CA LEU A 33 -9.06 7.47 -6.74
C LEU A 33 -9.39 6.24 -5.89
N TYR A 34 -8.34 5.53 -5.51
CA TYR A 34 -8.43 4.29 -4.75
C TYR A 34 -7.78 4.48 -3.37
N SER A 35 -8.36 3.87 -2.35
CA SER A 35 -7.74 3.76 -1.02
C SER A 35 -7.72 2.30 -0.57
N LEU A 36 -6.66 1.94 0.12
CA LEU A 36 -6.48 0.59 0.66
C LEU A 36 -7.07 0.48 2.05
N GLU A 37 -7.84 -0.58 2.27
CA GLU A 37 -8.37 -0.92 3.58
C GLU A 37 -8.28 -2.42 3.82
N PHE A 38 -7.79 -2.79 5.01
CA PHE A 38 -7.68 -4.20 5.38
C PHE A 38 -7.72 -4.43 6.88
N THR A 39 -8.06 -5.66 7.27
CA THR A 39 -8.03 -6.11 8.67
C THR A 39 -6.89 -7.11 8.87
N PHE A 40 -6.14 -6.92 9.95
CA PHE A 40 -4.98 -7.73 10.28
C PHE A 40 -4.92 -8.09 11.77
N ASP A 41 -4.24 -9.19 12.07
CA ASP A 41 -3.82 -9.58 13.40
C ASP A 41 -2.31 -9.37 13.52
N ALA A 42 -1.86 -8.84 14.66
CA ALA A 42 -0.44 -8.68 14.98
C ALA A 42 -0.16 -9.12 16.42
N ASP A 43 0.83 -9.99 16.58
CA ASP A 43 1.33 -10.47 17.88
C ASP A 43 2.35 -9.51 18.53
N ALA A 44 2.67 -8.38 17.90
CA ALA A 44 3.59 -7.38 18.39
C ALA A 44 3.20 -5.98 17.88
N ARG A 45 3.91 -4.93 18.32
CA ARG A 45 3.74 -3.58 17.76
C ARG A 45 4.18 -3.60 16.30
N VAL A 46 3.41 -2.96 15.42
CA VAL A 46 3.68 -2.93 13.99
C VAL A 46 3.58 -1.51 13.45
N ALA A 47 4.50 -1.16 12.55
CA ALA A 47 4.48 0.04 11.73
C ALA A 47 4.17 -0.37 10.28
N ILE A 48 3.08 0.13 9.72
CA ILE A 48 2.60 -0.21 8.37
C ILE A 48 2.86 0.97 7.44
N THR A 49 3.45 0.70 6.28
CA THR A 49 3.71 1.67 5.21
C THR A 49 3.30 1.07 3.87
N ILE A 50 2.61 1.83 3.03
CA ILE A 50 2.22 1.43 1.67
C ILE A 50 3.19 2.03 0.67
N TYR A 51 3.60 1.24 -0.31
CA TYR A 51 4.38 1.69 -1.46
C TYR A 51 3.68 1.30 -2.75
N CYS A 52 3.66 2.20 -3.71
CA CYS A 52 3.06 2.02 -5.04
C CYS A 52 4.17 2.07 -6.10
N GLN A 53 4.11 1.21 -7.12
CA GLN A 53 5.21 1.00 -8.08
C GLN A 53 6.57 0.85 -7.39
N ALA A 54 6.63 0.00 -6.36
CA ALA A 54 7.81 -0.18 -5.56
C ALA A 54 8.81 -1.12 -6.26
N THR A 55 10.09 -0.81 -6.18
CA THR A 55 11.17 -1.78 -6.47
C THR A 55 11.63 -2.42 -5.17
N GLU A 56 12.01 -3.70 -5.22
CA GLU A 56 12.54 -4.45 -4.08
C GLU A 56 14.05 -4.68 -4.25
N GLU A 57 14.83 -4.27 -3.25
CA GLU A 57 16.27 -4.51 -3.18
C GLU A 57 16.62 -5.23 -1.87
N PHE A 58 17.51 -6.23 -1.94
CA PHE A 58 17.97 -6.93 -0.75
C PHE A 58 19.28 -6.33 -0.24
N VAL A 59 19.21 -5.57 0.84
CA VAL A 59 20.39 -4.95 1.49
C VAL A 59 20.60 -5.60 2.84
N GLY A 60 21.74 -6.26 3.03
CA GLY A 60 22.08 -6.91 4.31
C GLY A 60 21.07 -7.99 4.74
N GLY A 61 20.47 -8.68 3.77
CA GLY A 61 19.44 -9.71 4.01
C GLY A 61 18.05 -9.15 4.30
N MET A 62 17.84 -7.83 4.22
CA MET A 62 16.53 -7.20 4.37
C MET A 62 16.03 -6.66 3.04
N ALA A 63 14.75 -6.88 2.74
CA ALA A 63 14.10 -6.25 1.61
C ALA A 63 13.85 -4.76 1.92
N VAL A 64 14.34 -3.91 1.04
CA VAL A 64 14.18 -2.45 1.03
C VAL A 64 13.31 -2.10 -0.16
N TYR A 65 12.26 -1.32 0.11
CA TYR A 65 11.35 -0.85 -0.93
C TYR A 65 11.59 0.62 -1.22
N SER A 66 11.70 0.94 -2.50
CA SER A 66 11.88 2.30 -3.02
C SER A 66 10.84 2.59 -4.10
N THR A 67 10.42 3.85 -4.19
CA THR A 67 9.46 4.31 -5.20
C THR A 67 10.11 5.42 -6.03
N LYS A 68 9.61 5.61 -7.25
CA LYS A 68 10.10 6.68 -8.15
C LYS A 68 9.83 8.08 -7.60
N ASN A 69 8.82 8.23 -6.75
CA ASN A 69 8.34 9.51 -6.22
C ASN A 69 7.72 9.34 -4.82
N PRO A 70 7.92 10.32 -3.91
CA PRO A 70 7.40 10.24 -2.54
C PRO A 70 5.88 10.13 -2.43
N SER A 71 5.13 10.64 -3.42
CA SER A 71 3.66 10.54 -3.44
C SER A 71 3.16 9.11 -3.64
N LEU A 72 4.02 8.18 -4.08
CA LEU A 72 3.71 6.75 -4.16
C LEU A 72 4.02 6.00 -2.87
N GLN A 73 4.43 6.70 -1.82
CA GLN A 73 4.66 6.13 -0.49
C GLN A 73 3.72 6.78 0.51
N SER A 74 3.05 5.98 1.33
CA SER A 74 2.21 6.49 2.40
C SER A 74 3.02 6.94 3.61
N GLU A 75 2.37 7.69 4.51
CA GLU A 75 2.85 7.80 5.89
C GLU A 75 2.90 6.41 6.57
N THR A 76 3.67 6.32 7.65
CA THR A 76 3.80 5.08 8.43
C THR A 76 2.86 5.11 9.63
N VAL A 77 1.91 4.19 9.65
CA VAL A 77 0.88 4.10 10.69
C VAL A 77 1.28 3.03 11.71
N HIS A 78 1.22 3.38 12.99
CA HIS A 78 1.68 2.51 14.08
C HIS A 78 0.50 1.89 14.83
N TYR A 79 0.56 0.58 15.04
CA TYR A 79 -0.43 -0.19 15.77
C TYR A 79 0.22 -0.96 16.91
N LYS A 80 -0.54 -1.17 17.99
CA LYS A 80 -0.12 -2.04 19.08
C LYS A 80 -0.37 -3.51 18.70
N ARG A 81 0.13 -4.44 19.52
CA ARG A 81 -0.29 -5.85 19.46
C ARG A 81 -1.81 -5.94 19.60
N GLY A 82 -2.46 -6.70 18.73
CA GLY A 82 -3.91 -6.83 18.71
C GLY A 82 -4.40 -7.70 17.56
N VAL A 83 -5.60 -8.23 17.71
CA VAL A 83 -6.32 -9.01 16.69
C VAL A 83 -7.45 -8.17 16.11
N SER A 84 -7.86 -8.48 14.88
CA SER A 84 -8.93 -7.82 14.13
C SER A 84 -8.74 -6.30 14.03
N GLN A 85 -7.49 -5.84 13.93
CA GLN A 85 -7.17 -4.42 13.77
C GLN A 85 -7.45 -3.98 12.33
N GLN A 86 -7.99 -2.77 12.15
CA GLN A 86 -8.27 -2.23 10.83
C GLN A 86 -7.20 -1.21 10.44
N PHE A 87 -6.58 -1.42 9.29
CA PHE A 87 -5.83 -0.40 8.59
C PHE A 87 -6.77 0.34 7.64
N SER A 88 -6.85 1.65 7.80
CA SER A 88 -7.47 2.57 6.84
C SER A 88 -6.65 3.84 6.80
N LEU A 89 -6.30 4.30 5.60
CA LEU A 89 -5.54 5.53 5.41
C LEU A 89 -6.15 6.36 4.29
N PRO A 90 -7.29 7.04 4.55
CA PRO A 90 -8.03 7.76 3.51
C PRO A 90 -7.27 8.96 2.93
N SER A 91 -6.26 9.47 3.65
CA SER A 91 -5.34 10.52 3.18
C SER A 91 -4.42 10.05 2.05
N PHE A 92 -4.12 8.75 1.98
CA PHE A 92 -3.32 8.17 0.91
C PHE A 92 -4.22 7.67 -0.22
N LYS A 93 -4.20 8.38 -1.34
CA LYS A 93 -4.98 8.07 -2.54
C LYS A 93 -4.06 7.57 -3.64
N ILE A 94 -4.47 6.47 -4.26
CA ILE A 94 -3.78 5.88 -5.41
C ILE A 94 -4.56 6.25 -6.65
N ASP A 95 -3.88 6.83 -7.61
CA ASP A 95 -4.39 7.10 -8.94
C ASP A 95 -3.72 6.17 -9.94
N PHE A 96 -4.52 5.32 -10.58
CA PHE A 96 -4.07 4.38 -11.61
C PHE A 96 -4.27 4.93 -13.02
N SER A 97 -4.83 6.14 -13.19
CA SER A 97 -5.23 6.67 -14.51
C SER A 97 -4.05 6.80 -15.47
N ASP A 98 -2.87 7.11 -14.94
CA ASP A 98 -1.63 7.29 -15.70
C ASP A 98 -0.76 6.03 -15.73
N TRP A 99 -1.18 4.93 -15.10
CA TRP A 99 -0.39 3.70 -15.04
C TRP A 99 -0.70 2.83 -16.25
N LYS A 100 0.36 2.32 -16.89
CA LYS A 100 0.22 1.38 -18.01
C LYS A 100 -0.24 0.01 -17.52
N ASP A 101 -0.83 -0.79 -18.41
CA ASP A 101 -1.26 -2.16 -18.10
C ASP A 101 -0.11 -3.00 -17.51
N ASP A 102 1.08 -2.90 -18.10
CA ASP A 102 2.29 -3.56 -17.59
C ASP A 102 2.69 -3.07 -16.18
N GLU A 103 2.39 -1.83 -15.80
CA GLU A 103 2.66 -1.29 -14.45
C GLU A 103 1.62 -1.71 -13.41
N LEU A 104 0.42 -2.08 -13.86
CA LEU A 104 -0.64 -2.63 -13.01
C LEU A 104 -0.48 -4.14 -12.83
N ASN A 105 0.11 -4.82 -13.80
CA ASN A 105 0.36 -6.25 -13.73
C ASN A 105 1.58 -6.56 -12.86
N PHE A 106 1.48 -7.64 -12.09
CA PHE A 106 2.61 -8.15 -11.34
C PHE A 106 3.52 -8.95 -12.27
N ASP A 107 4.71 -8.42 -12.48
CA ASP A 107 5.72 -9.04 -13.31
C ASP A 107 7.04 -9.10 -12.54
N LEU A 108 7.43 -10.32 -12.16
CA LEU A 108 8.67 -10.59 -11.43
C LEU A 108 9.91 -10.20 -12.24
N ASP A 109 9.87 -10.33 -13.57
CA ASP A 109 10.98 -9.98 -14.45
C ASP A 109 11.22 -8.46 -14.51
N ARG A 110 10.17 -7.66 -14.27
CA ARG A 110 10.28 -6.20 -14.18
C ARG A 110 10.80 -5.71 -12.84
N GLY A 111 10.69 -6.51 -11.78
CA GLY A 111 11.12 -6.13 -10.44
C GLY A 111 10.36 -4.93 -9.85
N VAL A 112 9.19 -4.59 -10.41
CA VAL A 112 8.32 -3.51 -9.94
C VAL A 112 7.00 -4.09 -9.45
N PHE A 113 6.68 -3.80 -8.20
CA PHE A 113 5.46 -4.21 -7.52
C PHE A 113 4.42 -3.09 -7.59
N PRO A 114 3.23 -3.32 -8.16
CA PRO A 114 2.20 -2.29 -8.28
C PRO A 114 1.84 -1.68 -6.92
N VAL A 115 1.69 -2.52 -5.88
CA VAL A 115 1.45 -2.12 -4.49
C VAL A 115 2.19 -3.08 -3.55
N VAL A 116 2.85 -2.53 -2.53
CA VAL A 116 3.50 -3.26 -1.43
C VAL A 116 2.97 -2.74 -0.10
N ILE A 117 2.61 -3.65 0.79
CA ILE A 117 2.28 -3.36 2.19
C ILE A 117 3.47 -3.77 3.04
N ARG A 118 4.30 -2.80 3.43
CA ARG A 118 5.42 -3.06 4.32
C ARG A 118 4.93 -2.99 5.77
N ALA A 119 5.23 -4.03 6.54
CA ALA A 119 4.90 -4.06 7.95
C ALA A 119 6.14 -4.40 8.78
N VAL A 120 6.62 -3.43 9.55
CA VAL A 120 7.81 -3.56 10.39
C VAL A 120 7.37 -3.80 11.82
N VAL A 121 7.87 -4.88 12.42
CA VAL A 121 7.56 -5.23 13.81
C VAL A 121 8.60 -4.61 14.74
N ASP A 122 8.13 -3.92 15.79
CA ASP A 122 8.98 -3.43 16.88
C ASP A 122 8.92 -4.41 18.07
N GLU A 123 9.94 -5.27 18.16
CA GLU A 123 10.10 -6.27 19.22
C GLU A 123 10.56 -5.68 20.57
N GLY A 124 10.80 -4.36 20.66
CA GLY A 124 11.07 -3.68 21.94
C GLY A 124 12.43 -3.97 22.60
N ASP A 125 13.31 -4.76 21.99
CA ASP A 125 14.63 -5.12 22.54
C ASP A 125 15.80 -4.28 21.99
N GLY A 126 15.54 -3.11 21.40
CA GLY A 126 16.60 -2.24 20.87
C GLY A 126 17.37 -2.80 19.66
N LYS A 127 16.96 -3.98 19.16
CA LYS A 127 17.37 -4.53 17.86
C LYS A 127 16.27 -4.22 16.85
N PRO A 128 16.58 -3.77 15.62
CA PRO A 128 15.58 -3.68 14.57
C PRO A 128 14.98 -5.08 14.38
N GLY A 129 13.71 -5.23 14.75
CA GLY A 129 12.99 -6.50 14.71
C GLY A 129 12.97 -7.08 13.31
N VAL A 130 12.75 -8.38 13.21
CA VAL A 130 12.67 -9.10 11.93
C VAL A 130 11.76 -8.33 10.98
N VAL A 131 12.30 -7.91 9.84
CA VAL A 131 11.50 -7.30 8.77
C VAL A 131 10.72 -8.42 8.11
N HIS A 132 9.51 -8.66 8.59
CA HIS A 132 8.54 -9.45 7.84
C HIS A 132 8.04 -8.55 6.70
N SER A 133 8.79 -8.50 5.61
CA SER A 133 8.29 -8.00 4.34
C SER A 133 7.21 -8.97 3.88
N LEU A 134 5.98 -8.77 4.34
CA LEU A 134 4.83 -9.40 3.72
C LEU A 134 4.59 -8.64 2.41
N GLY A 135 5.29 -9.04 1.36
CA GLY A 135 4.97 -8.63 -0.01
C GLY A 135 3.55 -9.11 -0.33
N LEU A 136 2.55 -8.33 0.08
CA LEU A 136 1.17 -8.64 -0.22
C LEU A 136 0.91 -8.29 -1.68
N LEU A 137 0.94 -9.31 -2.53
CA LEU A 137 0.34 -9.25 -3.84
C LEU A 137 -1.17 -8.98 -3.68
N LEU A 138 -1.59 -7.74 -3.94
CA LEU A 138 -2.98 -7.38 -4.21
C LEU A 138 -3.29 -7.43 -5.72
N ALA A 139 -2.59 -8.26 -6.50
CA ALA A 139 -2.99 -8.53 -7.88
C ALA A 139 -3.51 -9.96 -8.00
N LEU A 140 -4.73 -10.17 -7.50
CA LEU A 140 -5.68 -11.05 -8.18
C LEU A 140 -7.11 -10.56 -7.89
N PHE A 141 -7.38 -9.30 -8.22
CA PHE A 141 -8.76 -8.89 -8.44
C PHE A 141 -9.07 -9.16 -9.91
N GLU A 142 -9.77 -10.28 -10.16
CA GLU A 142 -10.55 -10.45 -11.39
C GLU A 142 -11.61 -9.34 -11.37
N VAL A 143 -11.47 -8.33 -12.24
CA VAL A 143 -12.55 -7.39 -12.52
C VAL A 143 -13.62 -8.20 -13.25
N ARG A 144 -14.71 -8.55 -12.56
CA ARG A 144 -15.98 -8.93 -13.19
C ARG A 144 -16.89 -7.73 -13.27
#